data_AF-A0AAJ6JMP0-F1
#
_entry.id   AF-A0AAJ6JMP0-F1
#
_cell.length_a   1.000
_cell.length_b   1.000
_cell.length_c   1.000
_cell.angle_alpha   90.00
_cell.angle_beta   90.00
_cell.angle_gamma   90.00
#
_symmetry.space_group_name_H-M   'P 1'
#
loop_
_entity.id
_entity.type
_entity.pdbx_description
1 polymer ?
#
loop_
_entity_poly.entity_id
_entity_poly.type
_entity_poly.pdbx_seq_one_letter_code
_entity_poly.pdbx_strand_id
1 'polypeptide(L)'
;MEDSVRIVIYCYLALGFILVVIALLEKVVMPKLSVWIATRSPASTASKRPLNVSGPPAPEGFFDALGKYHAIWQGLDLVIDFAIGALTGLDEPSKLASVRSNKISFGTKIRQLKDLVEASKHRDKGAIIAAIWALDRAYRSELTHSYLASSCSAVRFIYGGNQDGAKPCSITFSGPQFIEHVAQFSITAKSLQNLLGLDSSELVAFSERALDNAPPCS
;
A
#
# COMPACT_ATOMS: atom_id res chain seq x y z
N MET A 1 -19.00 -48.38 -13.88
CA MET A 1 -20.17 -48.06 -13.03
C MET A 1 -19.80 -48.10 -11.54
N GLU A 2 -18.95 -49.03 -11.09
CA GLU A 2 -18.46 -49.07 -9.70
C GLU A 2 -17.63 -47.84 -9.28
N ASP A 3 -16.82 -47.27 -10.17
CA ASP A 3 -15.96 -46.12 -9.82
C ASP A 3 -16.75 -44.85 -9.52
N SER A 4 -17.87 -44.63 -10.21
CA SER A 4 -18.75 -43.48 -9.97
C SER A 4 -19.43 -43.56 -8.61
N VAL A 5 -19.76 -44.75 -8.12
CA VAL A 5 -20.37 -44.96 -6.79
C VAL A 5 -19.35 -44.68 -5.69
N ARG A 6 -18.09 -45.09 -5.87
CA ARG A 6 -17.01 -44.84 -4.90
C ARG A 6 -16.73 -43.34 -4.72
N ILE A 7 -16.66 -42.60 -5.82
CA ILE A 7 -16.41 -41.14 -5.79
C ILE A 7 -17.51 -40.41 -5.00
N VAL A 8 -18.78 -40.76 -5.24
CA VAL A 8 -19.92 -40.16 -4.54
C VAL A 8 -19.83 -40.43 -3.03
N ILE A 9 -19.50 -41.65 -2.61
CA ILE A 9 -19.35 -42.01 -1.20
C ILE A 9 -18.21 -41.20 -0.55
N TYR A 10 -17.07 -41.04 -1.21
CA TYR A 10 -15.97 -40.25 -0.67
C TYR A 10 -16.32 -38.77 -0.53
N CYS A 11 -17.07 -38.19 -1.48
CA CYS A 11 -17.55 -36.82 -1.39
C CYS A 11 -18.47 -36.62 -0.17
N TYR A 12 -19.39 -37.55 0.10
CA TYR A 12 -20.28 -37.46 1.27
C TYR A 12 -19.53 -37.62 2.60
N LEU A 13 -18.54 -38.51 2.67
CA LEU A 13 -17.71 -38.67 3.87
C LEU A 13 -16.84 -37.44 4.13
N ALA A 14 -16.27 -36.84 3.09
CA ALA A 14 -15.50 -35.60 3.20
C ALA A 14 -16.38 -34.43 3.66
N LEU A 15 -17.59 -34.29 3.11
CA LEU A 15 -18.53 -33.24 3.52
C LEU A 15 -18.96 -33.43 4.98
N GLY A 16 -19.27 -34.66 5.39
CA GLY A 16 -19.61 -34.99 6.77
C GLY A 16 -18.49 -34.64 7.75
N PHE A 17 -17.24 -34.96 7.40
CA PHE A 17 -16.08 -34.62 8.22
C PHE A 17 -15.89 -33.10 8.36
N ILE A 18 -16.02 -32.35 7.26
CA ILE A 18 -15.90 -30.88 7.28
C ILE A 18 -16.97 -30.25 8.19
N LEU A 19 -18.22 -30.71 8.10
CA LEU A 19 -19.31 -30.20 8.93
C LEU A 19 -19.09 -30.50 10.42
N VAL A 20 -18.56 -31.69 10.76
CA VAL A 20 -18.19 -32.03 12.14
C VAL A 20 -17.07 -31.15 12.67
N VAL A 21 -16.05 -30.86 11.85
CA VAL A 21 -14.94 -29.96 12.23
C VAL A 21 -15.45 -28.53 12.44
N ILE A 22 -16.32 -28.00 11.58
CA ILE A 22 -16.92 -26.67 11.75
C ILE A 22 -17.73 -26.60 13.06
N ALA A 23 -18.58 -27.60 13.31
CA ALA A 23 -19.38 -27.65 14.54
C ALA A 23 -18.50 -27.73 15.82
N LEU A 24 -17.37 -28.44 15.75
CA LEU A 24 -16.39 -28.49 16.84
C LEU A 24 -15.67 -27.16 17.04
N LEU A 25 -15.29 -26.47 15.96
CA LEU A 25 -14.68 -25.14 16.03
C LEU A 25 -15.64 -24.12 16.65
N GLU A 26 -16.92 -24.13 16.26
CA GLU A 26 -17.93 -23.25 16.86
C GLU A 26 -18.14 -23.52 18.34
N LYS A 27 -18.22 -24.79 18.76
CA LYS A 27 -18.49 -25.12 20.16
C LYS A 27 -17.28 -24.98 21.10
N VAL A 28 -16.06 -25.19 20.60
CA VAL A 28 -14.86 -25.23 21.45
C VAL A 28 -14.04 -23.96 21.36
N VAL A 29 -13.96 -23.33 20.19
CA VAL A 29 -13.03 -22.21 19.93
C VAL A 29 -13.72 -20.86 20.13
N MET A 30 -14.96 -20.68 19.64
CA MET A 30 -15.68 -19.40 19.73
C MET A 30 -15.97 -18.92 21.17
N PRO A 31 -16.33 -19.78 22.15
CA PRO A 31 -16.54 -19.35 23.52
C PRO A 31 -15.24 -18.89 24.21
N LYS A 32 -14.10 -19.49 23.83
CA LYS A 32 -12.79 -19.08 24.36
C LYS A 32 -12.31 -17.78 23.74
N LEU A 33 -12.60 -17.53 22.47
CA LEU A 33 -12.27 -16.26 21.82
C LEU A 33 -13.05 -15.08 22.41
N SER A 34 -14.33 -15.26 22.70
CA SER A 34 -15.16 -14.19 23.30
C SER A 34 -14.72 -13.83 24.71
N VAL A 35 -14.36 -14.82 25.55
CA VAL A 35 -13.78 -14.58 26.88
C VAL A 35 -12.41 -13.91 26.78
N TRP A 36 -11.59 -14.28 25.79
CA TRP A 36 -10.28 -13.68 25.59
C TRP A 36 -10.36 -12.22 25.10
N ILE A 37 -11.32 -11.90 24.22
CA ILE A 37 -11.57 -10.52 23.77
C ILE A 37 -12.12 -9.66 24.93
N ALA A 38 -13.02 -10.21 25.75
CA ALA A 38 -13.59 -9.48 26.89
C ALA A 38 -12.58 -9.22 28.01
N THR A 39 -11.58 -10.08 28.20
CA THR A 39 -10.57 -9.94 29.27
C THR A 39 -9.36 -9.08 28.87
N ARG A 40 -9.20 -8.75 27.58
CA ARG A 40 -8.11 -7.90 27.07
C ARG A 40 -8.51 -6.47 26.72
N SER A 41 -9.76 -6.08 26.94
CA SER A 41 -10.10 -4.66 27.03
C SER A 41 -9.89 -4.24 28.48
N PRO A 42 -8.70 -3.77 28.90
CA PRO A 42 -8.63 -3.08 30.17
C PRO A 42 -9.65 -1.95 30.05
N ALA A 43 -10.52 -1.84 31.05
CA ALA A 43 -11.25 -0.61 31.31
C ALA A 43 -10.19 0.46 31.58
N SER A 44 -9.63 0.98 30.50
CA SER A 44 -8.77 2.14 30.49
C SER A 44 -9.66 3.22 31.04
N THR A 45 -9.43 3.57 32.30
CA THR A 45 -9.72 4.89 32.84
C THR A 45 -8.90 5.85 31.99
N ALA A 46 -9.38 6.08 30.76
CA ALA A 46 -8.76 6.93 29.78
C ALA A 46 -8.71 8.29 30.44
N SER A 47 -7.53 8.61 30.96
CA SER A 47 -7.21 9.91 31.51
C SER A 47 -7.63 10.91 30.46
N LYS A 48 -8.73 11.64 30.71
CA LYS A 48 -9.21 12.77 29.91
C LYS A 48 -8.24 13.96 30.04
N ARG A 49 -6.93 13.72 29.97
CA ARG A 49 -5.97 14.79 29.74
C ARG A 49 -6.17 15.18 28.29
N PRO A 50 -6.59 16.43 28.01
CA PRO A 50 -6.59 16.90 26.65
C PRO A 50 -5.18 16.68 26.09
N LEU A 51 -5.08 16.01 24.94
CA LEU A 51 -3.85 15.95 24.18
C LEU A 51 -3.50 17.41 23.87
N ASN A 52 -2.45 17.92 24.51
CA ASN A 52 -1.97 19.24 24.19
C ASN A 52 -1.21 19.12 22.86
N VAL A 53 -1.93 19.34 21.75
CA VAL A 53 -1.40 19.23 20.39
C VAL A 53 -0.57 20.45 20.00
N SER A 54 -0.33 21.39 20.93
CA SER A 54 0.57 22.53 20.71
C SER A 54 2.03 22.08 20.75
N GLY A 55 2.44 21.32 19.74
CA GLY A 55 3.85 21.08 19.44
C GLY A 55 4.51 22.35 18.88
N PRO A 56 5.84 22.39 18.81
CA PRO A 56 6.54 23.47 18.12
C PRO A 56 6.06 23.56 16.66
N PRO A 57 5.99 24.77 16.07
CA PRO A 57 5.62 24.91 14.68
C PRO A 57 6.62 24.15 13.80
N ALA A 58 6.11 23.56 12.71
CA ALA A 58 6.97 22.97 11.68
C ALA A 58 7.70 24.08 10.89
N PRO A 59 8.79 23.75 10.18
CA PRO A 59 9.45 24.70 9.28
C PRO A 59 8.47 25.25 8.24
N GLU A 60 8.68 26.48 7.81
CA GLU A 60 7.86 27.13 6.77
C GLU A 60 7.81 26.27 5.50
N GLY A 61 6.62 26.14 4.90
CA GLY A 61 6.39 25.34 3.69
C GLY A 61 6.41 23.81 3.87
N PHE A 62 6.68 23.29 5.08
CA PHE A 62 6.73 21.84 5.32
C PHE A 62 5.41 21.13 5.00
N PHE A 63 4.29 21.62 5.54
CA PHE A 63 2.99 20.97 5.33
C PHE A 63 2.54 21.02 3.87
N ASP A 64 2.84 22.10 3.16
CA ASP A 64 2.58 22.21 1.72
C ASP A 64 3.41 21.19 0.93
N ALA A 65 4.69 21.05 1.27
CA ALA A 65 5.56 20.03 0.68
C ALA A 65 5.06 18.61 0.98
N LEU A 66 4.61 18.35 2.21
CA LEU A 66 4.07 17.05 2.61
C LEU A 66 2.76 16.73 1.85
N GLY A 67 1.87 17.71 1.70
CA GLY A 67 0.65 17.56 0.90
C GLY A 67 0.97 17.26 -0.56
N LYS A 68 1.93 17.99 -1.16
CA LYS A 68 2.42 17.73 -2.52
C LYS A 68 3.02 16.33 -2.66
N TYR A 69 3.84 15.90 -1.69
CA TYR A 69 4.42 14.57 -1.67
C TYR A 69 3.35 13.48 -1.76
N HIS A 70 2.31 13.56 -0.91
CA HIS A 70 1.22 12.58 -0.94
C HIS A 70 0.42 12.64 -2.24
N ALA A 71 0.13 13.83 -2.77
CA ALA A 71 -0.57 13.96 -4.05
C ALA A 71 0.21 13.33 -5.22
N ILE A 72 1.52 13.61 -5.31
CA ILE A 72 2.41 13.00 -6.32
C ILE A 72 2.44 11.49 -6.15
N TRP A 73 2.57 11.01 -4.91
CA TRP A 73 2.62 9.57 -4.64
C TRP A 73 1.33 8.86 -5.07
N GLN A 74 0.15 9.42 -4.80
CA GLN A 74 -1.13 8.84 -5.25
C GLN A 74 -1.19 8.77 -6.78
N GLY A 75 -0.76 9.82 -7.48
CA GLY A 75 -0.67 9.80 -8.94
C GLY A 75 0.33 8.77 -9.48
N LEU A 76 1.47 8.61 -8.78
CA LEU A 76 2.47 7.61 -9.13
C LEU A 76 1.96 6.17 -8.95
N ASP A 77 1.15 5.90 -7.92
CA ASP A 77 0.57 4.57 -7.71
C ASP A 77 -0.36 4.19 -8.88
N LEU A 78 -1.14 5.16 -9.38
CA LEU A 78 -1.96 5.00 -10.60
C LEU A 78 -1.11 4.71 -11.84
N VAL A 79 -0.01 5.45 -12.02
CA VAL A 79 0.96 5.26 -13.13
C VAL A 79 1.54 3.85 -13.12
N ILE A 80 1.94 3.36 -11.95
CA ILE A 80 2.52 2.02 -11.79
C ILE A 80 1.48 0.95 -12.11
N ASP A 81 0.26 1.10 -11.59
CA ASP A 81 -0.83 0.14 -11.82
C ASP A 81 -1.20 0.04 -13.30
N PHE A 82 -1.29 1.19 -13.98
CA PHE A 82 -1.51 1.24 -15.42
C PHE A 82 -0.39 0.53 -16.18
N ALA A 83 0.88 0.87 -15.87
CA ALA A 83 2.04 0.32 -16.55
C ALA A 83 2.16 -1.21 -16.39
N ILE A 84 1.88 -1.73 -15.19
CA ILE A 84 1.83 -3.18 -14.94
C ILE A 84 0.74 -3.83 -15.79
N GLY A 85 -0.44 -3.24 -15.87
CA GLY A 85 -1.54 -3.72 -16.72
C GLY A 85 -1.13 -3.77 -18.20
N ALA A 86 -0.55 -2.69 -18.71
CA ALA A 86 -0.11 -2.60 -20.10
C ALA A 86 1.00 -3.62 -20.44
N LEU A 87 2.02 -3.76 -19.59
CA LEU A 87 3.15 -4.65 -19.83
C LEU A 87 2.81 -6.14 -19.70
N THR A 88 1.73 -6.48 -18.99
CA THR A 88 1.26 -7.88 -18.87
C THR A 88 0.42 -8.34 -20.06
N GLY A 89 0.13 -7.46 -21.02
CA GLY A 89 -0.63 -7.80 -22.23
C GLY A 89 -2.06 -8.24 -21.94
N LEU A 90 -2.63 -7.81 -20.80
CA LEU A 90 -4.03 -8.05 -20.50
C LEU A 90 -4.86 -7.15 -21.41
N ASP A 91 -5.57 -7.77 -22.36
CA ASP A 91 -6.59 -7.08 -23.15
C ASP A 91 -7.60 -6.46 -22.19
N GLU A 92 -7.90 -5.18 -22.39
CA GLU A 92 -8.69 -4.32 -21.49
C GLU A 92 -8.02 -3.97 -20.15
N PRO A 93 -7.39 -2.77 -20.02
CA PRO A 93 -7.02 -2.17 -18.73
C PRO A 93 -8.17 -2.06 -17.70
N SER A 94 -9.41 -2.39 -18.11
CA SER A 94 -10.66 -2.01 -17.48
C SER A 94 -11.22 -2.97 -16.42
N LYS A 95 -10.56 -4.08 -16.04
CA LYS A 95 -11.12 -4.97 -14.98
C LYS A 95 -10.23 -5.46 -13.83
N LEU A 96 -8.89 -5.42 -13.92
CA LEU A 96 -8.06 -6.15 -12.93
C LEU A 96 -6.83 -5.44 -12.37
N ALA A 97 -6.35 -4.35 -12.98
CA ALA A 97 -5.21 -3.63 -12.43
C ALA A 97 -5.55 -3.03 -11.05
N SER A 98 -6.63 -2.24 -10.92
CA SER A 98 -7.06 -1.68 -9.63
C SER A 98 -7.50 -2.72 -8.59
N VAL A 99 -8.16 -3.82 -9.00
CA VAL A 99 -8.66 -4.86 -8.06
C VAL A 99 -7.54 -5.76 -7.54
N ARG A 100 -6.48 -6.01 -8.33
CA ARG A 100 -5.31 -6.80 -7.91
C ARG A 100 -4.23 -5.94 -7.26
N SER A 101 -4.00 -4.73 -7.76
CA SER A 101 -2.98 -3.81 -7.24
C SER A 101 -3.33 -3.26 -5.86
N ASN A 102 -4.61 -3.00 -5.57
CA ASN A 102 -5.06 -2.51 -4.26
C ASN A 102 -4.81 -3.50 -3.11
N LYS A 103 -4.53 -4.76 -3.41
CA LYS A 103 -4.24 -5.80 -2.41
C LYS A 103 -2.75 -6.04 -2.17
N ILE A 104 -1.88 -5.38 -2.94
CA ILE A 104 -0.44 -5.56 -2.83
C ILE A 104 0.24 -4.27 -2.37
N SER A 105 1.28 -4.42 -1.57
CA SER A 105 2.06 -3.28 -1.07
C SER A 105 2.73 -2.54 -2.23
N PHE A 106 2.96 -1.23 -2.07
CA PHE A 106 3.69 -0.41 -3.04
C PHE A 106 5.06 -1.03 -3.40
N GLY A 107 5.80 -1.55 -2.42
CA GLY A 107 7.08 -2.21 -2.67
C GLY A 107 6.95 -3.48 -3.54
N THR A 108 5.83 -4.20 -3.43
CA THR A 108 5.52 -5.32 -4.32
C THR A 108 5.22 -4.83 -5.74
N LYS A 109 4.43 -3.76 -5.89
CA LYS A 109 4.12 -3.15 -7.20
C LYS A 109 5.39 -2.70 -7.92
N ILE A 110 6.27 -1.99 -7.22
CA ILE A 110 7.55 -1.53 -7.75
C ILE A 110 8.42 -2.69 -8.25
N ARG A 111 8.51 -3.78 -7.48
CA ARG A 111 9.25 -4.97 -7.88
C ARG A 111 8.63 -5.63 -9.12
N GLN A 112 7.31 -5.78 -9.15
CA GLN A 112 6.61 -6.35 -10.30
C GLN A 112 6.81 -5.51 -11.56
N LEU A 113 6.72 -4.18 -11.47
CA LEU A 113 6.98 -3.28 -12.60
C LEU A 113 8.43 -3.44 -13.08
N LYS A 114 9.40 -3.50 -12.16
CA LYS A 114 10.81 -3.71 -12.49
C LYS A 114 11.01 -5.02 -13.27
N ASP A 115 10.45 -6.13 -12.78
CA ASP A 115 10.58 -7.45 -13.41
C ASP A 115 9.94 -7.46 -14.81
N LEU A 116 8.78 -6.83 -14.98
CA LEU A 116 8.10 -6.69 -16.29
C LEU A 116 8.94 -5.84 -17.26
N VAL A 117 9.50 -4.73 -16.81
CA VAL A 117 10.37 -3.86 -17.60
C VAL A 117 11.65 -4.62 -17.99
N GLU A 118 12.26 -5.37 -17.08
CA GLU A 118 13.44 -6.20 -17.33
C GLU A 118 13.16 -7.28 -18.38
N ALA A 119 11.98 -7.90 -18.36
CA ALA A 119 11.55 -8.89 -19.37
C ALA A 119 11.14 -8.28 -20.72
N SER A 120 10.74 -7.01 -20.75
CA SER A 120 10.26 -6.33 -21.96
C SER A 120 11.38 -6.02 -22.97
N LYS A 121 11.01 -5.61 -24.20
CA LYS A 121 11.93 -5.01 -25.20
C LYS A 121 11.88 -3.47 -25.18
N HIS A 122 11.51 -2.86 -24.05
CA HIS A 122 11.36 -1.41 -23.94
C HIS A 122 12.67 -0.67 -24.25
N ARG A 123 12.62 0.36 -25.12
CA ARG A 123 13.79 1.14 -25.56
C ARG A 123 14.55 1.75 -24.37
N ASP A 124 13.80 2.33 -23.43
CA ASP A 124 14.37 3.07 -22.30
C ASP A 124 14.48 2.26 -20.99
N LYS A 125 14.58 0.92 -21.09
CA LYS A 125 14.62 -0.01 -19.94
C LYS A 125 15.56 0.44 -18.82
N GLY A 126 16.80 0.82 -19.14
CA GLY A 126 17.79 1.23 -18.15
C GLY A 126 17.39 2.49 -17.37
N ALA A 127 16.80 3.46 -18.06
CA ALA A 127 16.31 4.70 -17.44
C ALA A 127 15.09 4.45 -16.56
N ILE A 128 14.17 3.58 -16.99
CA ILE A 128 13.00 3.17 -16.20
C ILE A 128 13.45 2.50 -14.89
N ILE A 129 14.38 1.54 -14.97
CA ILE A 129 14.89 0.86 -13.79
C ILE A 129 15.58 1.85 -12.84
N ALA A 130 16.37 2.78 -13.36
CA ALA A 130 17.01 3.82 -12.55
C ALA A 130 15.98 4.72 -11.83
N ALA A 131 14.91 5.12 -12.53
CA ALA A 131 13.82 5.90 -11.93
C ALA A 131 13.09 5.11 -10.83
N ILE A 132 12.82 3.82 -11.08
CA ILE A 132 12.22 2.92 -10.08
C ILE A 132 13.06 2.86 -8.79
N TRP A 133 14.39 2.70 -8.91
CA TRP A 133 15.28 2.68 -7.74
C TRP A 133 15.31 4.02 -6.99
N ALA A 134 15.24 5.14 -7.70
CA ALA A 134 15.17 6.45 -7.07
C ALA A 134 13.86 6.63 -6.28
N LEU A 135 12.74 6.14 -6.81
CA LEU A 135 11.43 6.18 -6.13
C LEU A 135 11.35 5.25 -4.91
N ASP A 136 11.99 4.08 -4.97
CA ASP A 136 12.09 3.15 -3.82
C ASP A 136 12.82 3.80 -2.64
N ARG A 137 13.79 4.68 -2.93
CA ARG A 137 14.54 5.48 -1.93
C ARG A 137 13.82 6.75 -1.48
N ALA A 138 12.59 7.01 -1.93
CA ALA A 138 11.85 8.23 -1.59
C ALA A 138 11.13 8.18 -0.23
N TYR A 139 11.42 7.18 0.61
CA TYR A 139 10.91 7.00 1.97
C TYR A 139 9.39 6.92 2.09
N ARG A 140 8.68 6.39 1.08
CA ARG A 140 7.21 6.36 1.06
C ARG A 140 6.61 5.67 2.28
N SER A 141 7.17 4.52 2.67
CA SER A 141 6.65 3.76 3.80
C SER A 141 6.86 4.51 5.10
N GLU A 142 8.06 5.02 5.29
CA GLU A 142 8.50 5.73 6.49
C GLU A 142 7.74 7.05 6.67
N LEU A 143 7.51 7.81 5.59
CA LEU A 143 6.79 9.07 5.63
C LEU A 143 5.27 8.88 5.83
N THR A 144 4.69 7.81 5.26
CA THR A 144 3.23 7.57 5.35
C THR A 144 2.81 6.91 6.67
N HIS A 145 3.69 6.11 7.28
CA HIS A 145 3.38 5.28 8.45
C HIS A 145 4.18 5.69 9.70
N SER A 146 4.57 6.96 9.81
CA SER A 146 5.27 7.50 10.97
C SER A 146 4.42 8.44 11.81
N TYR A 147 4.85 8.61 13.06
CA TYR A 147 4.53 9.77 13.87
C TYR A 147 5.42 10.94 13.46
N LEU A 148 4.86 12.14 13.48
CA LEU A 148 5.59 13.36 13.17
C LEU A 148 5.96 14.10 14.46
N ALA A 149 7.25 14.42 14.61
CA ALA A 149 7.75 15.38 15.57
C ALA A 149 8.39 16.56 14.82
N SER A 150 8.06 17.79 15.20
CA SER A 150 8.54 19.00 14.51
C SER A 150 9.21 19.99 15.46
N SER A 151 10.12 20.78 14.89
CA SER A 151 10.68 22.00 15.45
C SER A 151 10.68 23.09 14.37
N CYS A 152 11.00 24.33 14.74
CA CYS A 152 11.08 25.44 13.77
C CYS A 152 12.09 25.19 12.64
N SER A 153 13.07 24.31 12.83
CA SER A 153 14.16 24.06 11.88
C SER A 153 14.12 22.69 11.22
N ALA A 154 13.44 21.71 11.81
CA ALA A 154 13.47 20.33 11.36
C ALA A 154 12.16 19.57 11.62
N VAL A 155 11.97 18.52 10.84
CA VAL A 155 10.91 17.54 10.99
C VAL A 155 11.51 16.16 11.12
N ARG A 156 10.95 15.35 12.01
CA ARG A 156 11.37 13.98 12.28
C ARG A 156 10.19 13.05 12.15
N PHE A 157 10.32 12.10 11.24
CA PHE A 157 9.38 11.01 11.03
C PHE A 157 9.84 9.81 11.85
N ILE A 158 9.02 9.36 12.80
CA ILE A 158 9.30 8.26 13.73
C ILE A 158 8.42 7.07 13.34
N TYR A 159 9.01 5.96 12.92
CA TYR A 159 8.30 4.78 12.43
C TYR A 159 8.75 3.50 13.14
N GLY A 160 7.91 2.46 13.12
CA GLY A 160 8.25 1.15 13.65
C GLY A 160 9.32 0.47 12.80
N GLY A 161 10.26 -0.23 13.44
CA GLY A 161 11.19 -1.09 12.72
C GLY A 161 10.48 -2.32 12.12
N ASN A 162 11.05 -2.91 11.08
CA ASN A 162 10.45 -4.02 10.31
C ASN A 162 10.42 -5.39 11.05
N GLN A 163 10.72 -5.43 12.36
CA GLN A 163 10.78 -6.67 13.15
C GLN A 163 10.01 -6.51 14.47
N ASP A 164 9.37 -7.58 14.93
CA ASP A 164 8.70 -7.61 16.22
C ASP A 164 9.69 -7.29 17.35
N GLY A 165 9.39 -6.24 18.13
CA GLY A 165 10.26 -5.75 19.19
C GLY A 165 11.40 -4.84 18.74
N ALA A 166 11.47 -4.47 17.46
CA ALA A 166 12.45 -3.49 16.98
C ALA A 166 12.22 -2.12 17.62
N LYS A 167 13.33 -1.44 17.94
CA LYS A 167 13.30 -0.05 18.42
C LYS A 167 12.71 0.86 17.32
N PRO A 168 11.98 1.93 17.69
CA PRO A 168 11.53 2.92 16.73
C PRO A 168 12.72 3.50 15.95
N CYS A 169 12.55 3.59 14.64
CA CYS A 169 13.48 4.24 13.73
C CYS A 169 13.01 5.68 13.49
N SER A 170 13.91 6.54 13.00
CA SER A 170 13.53 7.88 12.60
C SER A 170 14.35 8.43 11.45
N ILE A 171 13.70 9.21 10.58
CA ILE A 171 14.33 10.02 9.54
C ILE A 171 14.08 11.49 9.88
N THR A 172 15.12 12.31 9.80
CA THR A 172 15.03 13.75 10.08
C THR A 172 15.40 14.55 8.83
N PHE A 173 14.62 15.58 8.53
CA PHE A 173 14.91 16.57 7.50
C PHE A 173 14.94 17.96 8.13
N SER A 174 15.80 18.85 7.64
CA SER A 174 15.53 20.28 7.75
C SER A 174 14.37 20.67 6.82
N GLY A 175 13.74 21.82 7.06
CA GLY A 175 12.71 22.35 6.14
C GLY A 175 13.15 22.37 4.67
N PRO A 176 14.27 23.04 4.33
CA PRO A 176 14.79 23.07 2.96
C PRO A 176 15.12 21.68 2.40
N GLN A 177 15.66 20.77 3.21
CA GLN A 177 15.96 19.40 2.77
C GLN A 177 14.69 18.63 2.40
N PHE A 178 13.62 18.78 3.18
CA PHE A 178 12.36 18.10 2.87
C PHE A 178 11.72 18.65 1.60
N ILE A 179 11.74 19.98 1.41
CA ILE A 179 11.23 20.61 0.18
C ILE A 179 11.99 20.09 -1.06
N GLU A 180 13.32 20.03 -0.98
CA GLU A 180 14.16 19.50 -2.06
C GLU A 180 13.88 18.01 -2.32
N HIS A 181 13.71 17.21 -1.26
CA HIS A 181 13.31 15.80 -1.37
C HIS A 181 11.99 15.64 -2.15
N VAL A 182 10.99 16.46 -1.85
CA VAL A 182 9.69 16.44 -2.55
C VAL A 182 9.83 16.90 -4.00
N ALA A 183 10.64 17.93 -4.26
CA ALA A 183 10.91 18.40 -5.63
C ALA A 183 11.54 17.28 -6.47
N GLN A 184 12.55 16.60 -5.93
CA GLN A 184 13.21 15.53 -6.67
C GLN A 184 12.34 14.26 -6.81
N PHE A 185 11.51 13.97 -5.81
CA PHE A 185 10.47 12.94 -5.95
C PHE A 185 9.51 13.27 -7.10
N SER A 186 9.04 14.52 -7.19
CA SER A 186 8.17 14.99 -8.28
C SER A 186 8.81 14.83 -9.66
N ILE A 187 10.07 15.24 -9.79
CA ILE A 187 10.81 15.14 -11.07
C ILE A 187 10.96 13.67 -11.47
N THR A 188 11.32 12.81 -10.51
CA THR A 188 11.51 11.38 -10.76
C THR A 188 10.20 10.69 -11.14
N ALA A 189 9.10 10.98 -10.45
CA ALA A 189 7.77 10.43 -10.76
C ALA A 189 7.31 10.82 -12.17
N LYS A 190 7.45 12.10 -12.53
CA LYS A 190 7.13 12.59 -13.88
C LYS A 190 8.02 11.96 -14.95
N SER A 191 9.31 11.82 -14.66
CA SER A 191 10.26 11.16 -15.57
C SER A 191 9.85 9.71 -15.82
N LEU A 192 9.49 8.95 -14.77
CA LEU A 192 9.03 7.57 -14.92
C LEU A 192 7.77 7.49 -15.79
N GLN A 193 6.77 8.33 -15.55
CA GLN A 193 5.55 8.37 -16.38
C GLN A 193 5.90 8.60 -17.87
N ASN A 194 6.76 9.57 -18.15
CA ASN A 194 7.18 9.88 -19.52
C ASN A 194 7.96 8.73 -20.17
N LEU A 195 8.87 8.10 -19.41
CA LEU A 195 9.68 6.97 -19.89
C LEU A 195 8.83 5.73 -20.19
N LEU A 196 7.72 5.55 -19.48
CA LEU A 196 6.74 4.49 -19.74
C LEU A 196 5.80 4.84 -20.91
N GLY A 197 5.93 6.03 -21.48
CA GLY A 197 5.12 6.49 -22.62
C GLY A 197 3.65 6.70 -22.28
N LEU A 198 3.32 6.93 -21.00
CA LEU A 198 1.92 7.04 -20.56
C LEU A 198 1.39 8.45 -20.76
N ASP A 199 0.34 8.59 -21.57
CA ASP A 199 -0.33 9.87 -21.73
C ASP A 199 -1.23 10.18 -20.52
N SER A 200 -1.29 11.45 -20.14
CA SER A 200 -2.16 11.91 -19.07
C SER A 200 -3.63 11.62 -19.36
N SER A 201 -4.07 11.65 -20.63
CA SER A 201 -5.46 11.32 -20.97
C SER A 201 -5.81 9.86 -20.70
N GLU A 202 -4.88 8.94 -20.95
CA GLU A 202 -5.05 7.50 -20.69
C GLU A 202 -5.14 7.20 -19.18
N LEU A 203 -4.32 7.90 -18.38
CA LEU A 203 -4.34 7.81 -16.93
C LEU A 203 -5.67 8.34 -16.34
N VAL A 204 -6.19 9.46 -16.86
CA VAL A 204 -7.50 9.99 -16.46
C VAL A 204 -8.59 8.98 -16.79
N ALA A 205 -8.66 8.49 -18.03
CA ALA A 205 -9.65 7.49 -18.44
C ALA A 205 -9.53 6.18 -17.63
N PHE A 206 -8.31 5.80 -17.24
CA PHE A 206 -8.09 4.67 -16.34
C PHE A 206 -8.63 4.93 -14.93
N SER A 207 -8.40 6.12 -14.38
CA SER A 207 -8.90 6.50 -13.05
C SER A 207 -10.43 6.59 -12.99
N GLU A 208 -11.08 7.13 -14.02
CA GLU A 208 -12.55 7.23 -14.10
C GLU A 208 -13.18 5.83 -14.14
N ARG A 209 -12.66 4.94 -14.98
CA ARG A 209 -13.12 3.54 -15.02
C ARG A 209 -12.90 2.81 -13.70
N ALA A 210 -11.83 3.11 -12.97
CA ALA A 210 -11.59 2.51 -11.66
C ALA A 210 -12.65 2.97 -10.63
N LEU A 211 -13.09 4.23 -10.70
CA LEU A 211 -14.16 4.77 -9.87
C LEU A 211 -15.52 4.16 -10.20
N ASP A 212 -15.84 3.99 -11.49
CA ASP A 212 -17.11 3.40 -11.93
C ASP A 212 -17.29 1.94 -11.47
N ASN A 213 -16.18 1.23 -11.25
CA ASN A 213 -16.16 -0.15 -10.76
C ASN A 213 -15.99 -0.25 -9.24
N ALA A 214 -15.87 0.86 -8.51
CA ALA A 214 -15.75 0.85 -7.07
C ALA A 214 -17.08 0.43 -6.42
N PRO A 215 -17.07 -0.39 -5.35
CA PRO A 215 -18.28 -0.66 -4.60
C PRO A 215 -18.85 0.64 -4.03
N PRO A 216 -20.18 0.77 -3.91
CA PRO A 216 -20.80 1.97 -3.35
C PRO A 216 -20.26 2.23 -1.95
N CYS A 217 -19.98 3.50 -1.63
CA CYS A 217 -19.57 3.90 -0.30
C CYS A 217 -20.73 3.60 0.68
N SER A 218 -20.57 2.58 1.52
CA SER A 218 -21.51 2.22 2.59
C SER A 218 -21.33 3.06 3.84
#